data_AF-A0A1V4E8V0-F1
#
_entry.id   AF-A0A1V4E8V0-F1
#
_cell.length_a   1.000
_cell.length_b   1.000
_cell.length_c   1.000
_cell.angle_alpha   90.00
_cell.angle_beta   90.00
_cell.angle_gamma   90.00
#
_symmetry.space_group_name_H-M   'P 1'
#
loop_
_entity.id
_entity.type
_entity.pdbx_description
1 polymer ?
#
loop_
_entity_poly.entity_id
_entity_poly.type
_entity_poly.pdbx_seq_one_letter_code
_entity_poly.pdbx_strand_id
1 'polypeptide(L)'
;MVHLAARPSQAVGRATPLKLGQAIEEILPGTVTAEVDDDGRLPDLSETGRPLVIAVHDAARHAWMRRLLDEALRARPDAVVVETGVPGPPAGRLYLATHGSSTASARAAARWLTGGV
;
A
#
# COMPACT_ATOMS: atom_id res chain seq x y z
N MET A 1 0.68 -1.96 -8.20
CA MET A 1 0.56 -1.56 -6.78
C MET A 1 -0.85 -1.05 -6.53
N VAL A 2 -1.44 -1.44 -5.40
CA VAL A 2 -2.75 -0.93 -4.94
C VAL A 2 -2.54 -0.16 -3.64
N HIS A 3 -3.18 0.99 -3.51
CA HIS A 3 -3.12 1.81 -2.30
C HIS A 3 -4.52 1.97 -1.72
N LEU A 4 -4.73 1.40 -0.53
CA LEU A 4 -5.95 1.56 0.26
C LEU A 4 -5.69 2.59 1.35
N ALA A 5 -6.32 3.75 1.26
CA ALA A 5 -6.22 4.78 2.28
C ALA A 5 -7.57 5.44 2.48
N ALA A 6 -7.93 5.69 3.73
CA ALA A 6 -9.07 6.55 4.03
C ALA A 6 -8.74 7.96 3.55
N ARG A 7 -9.76 8.72 3.14
CA ARG A 7 -9.56 10.12 2.76
C ARG A 7 -8.83 10.85 3.89
N PRO A 8 -7.70 11.53 3.64
CA PRO A 8 -6.97 12.22 4.68
C PRO A 8 -7.84 13.29 5.35
N SER A 9 -7.67 13.45 6.66
CA SER A 9 -8.28 14.57 7.38
C SER A 9 -7.75 15.91 6.84
N GLN A 10 -8.63 16.90 6.75
CA GLN A 10 -8.31 18.28 6.32
C GLN A 10 -7.31 19.00 7.25
N ALA A 11 -6.93 18.39 8.38
CA ALA A 11 -5.95 18.91 9.32
C ALA A 11 -4.48 18.57 8.96
N VAL A 12 -4.24 17.79 7.89
CA VAL A 12 -2.88 17.51 7.41
C VAL A 12 -2.37 18.75 6.66
N GLY A 13 -1.23 19.30 7.11
CA GLY A 13 -0.62 20.50 6.52
C GLY A 13 -0.38 20.40 5.00
N ARG A 14 -0.17 21.55 4.37
CA ARG A 14 -0.24 21.78 2.90
C ARG A 14 0.60 20.85 1.99
N ALA A 15 1.60 20.13 2.50
CA ALA A 15 2.41 19.23 1.71
C ALA A 15 1.96 17.78 1.94
N THR A 16 1.41 17.16 0.89
CA THR A 16 1.11 15.71 0.92
C THR A 16 2.44 14.95 0.91
N PRO A 17 2.75 14.12 1.92
CA PRO A 17 3.95 13.28 1.91
C PRO A 17 3.99 12.39 0.67
N LEU A 18 5.20 12.04 0.21
CA LEU A 18 5.38 11.14 -0.93
C LEU A 18 4.69 9.80 -0.65
N LYS A 19 3.75 9.39 -1.52
CA LYS A 19 3.10 8.08 -1.40
C LYS A 19 4.08 6.98 -1.82
N LEU A 20 3.95 5.79 -1.23
CA LEU A 20 4.82 4.66 -1.54
C LEU A 20 4.85 4.32 -3.04
N GLY A 21 3.73 4.44 -3.76
CA GLY A 21 3.69 4.16 -5.19
C GLY A 21 4.55 5.12 -6.01
N GLN A 22 4.59 6.39 -5.61
CA GLN A 22 5.48 7.38 -6.23
C GLN A 22 6.94 7.07 -5.92
N ALA A 23 7.25 6.66 -4.68
CA ALA A 23 8.61 6.28 -4.29
C ALA A 23 9.11 5.02 -5.02
N ILE A 24 8.22 4.07 -5.34
CA ILE A 24 8.58 2.88 -6.14
C ILE A 24 8.76 3.29 -7.62
N GLU A 25 7.89 4.14 -8.17
CA GLU A 25 8.02 4.62 -9.56
C GLU A 25 9.34 5.38 -9.81
N GLU A 26 9.83 6.12 -8.80
CA GLU A 26 11.17 6.76 -8.86
C GLU A 26 12.31 5.74 -9.09
N ILE A 27 12.15 4.49 -8.64
CA ILE A 27 13.18 3.43 -8.72
C ILE A 27 12.90 2.47 -9.88
N LEU A 28 11.64 2.09 -10.09
CA LEU A 28 11.16 1.17 -11.12
C LEU A 28 10.13 1.87 -11.99
N PRO A 29 10.56 2.59 -13.05
CA PRO A 29 9.65 3.24 -13.99
C PRO A 29 8.66 2.26 -14.62
N GLY A 30 7.39 2.67 -14.75
CA GLY A 30 6.31 1.82 -15.24
C GLY A 30 5.55 1.05 -14.15
N THR A 31 5.78 1.37 -12.88
CA THR A 31 4.97 0.93 -11.74
C THR A 31 3.57 1.51 -11.85
N VAL A 32 2.61 0.63 -12.13
CA VAL A 32 1.19 1.00 -12.19
C VAL A 32 0.63 1.08 -10.78
N THR A 33 -0.02 2.20 -10.44
CA THR A 33 -0.67 2.42 -9.15
C THR A 33 -2.17 2.63 -9.32
N ALA A 34 -2.96 1.97 -8.47
CA ALA A 34 -4.39 2.23 -8.32
C ALA A 34 -4.68 2.67 -6.87
N GLU A 35 -5.48 3.72 -6.71
CA GLU A 35 -5.96 4.17 -5.40
C GLU A 35 -7.41 3.69 -5.21
N VAL A 36 -7.70 3.18 -4.01
CA VAL A 36 -9.04 2.70 -3.65
C VAL A 36 -9.40 3.34 -2.30
N ASP A 37 -10.53 4.02 -2.29
CA ASP A 37 -11.13 4.62 -1.11
C ASP A 37 -12.25 3.73 -0.54
N ASP A 38 -12.98 4.24 0.45
CA ASP A 38 -14.00 3.49 1.19
C ASP A 38 -15.20 3.04 0.35
N ASP A 39 -15.50 3.77 -0.73
CA ASP A 39 -16.55 3.46 -1.70
C ASP A 39 -16.01 2.67 -2.91
N GLY A 40 -14.69 2.48 -2.99
CA GLY A 40 -14.00 1.89 -4.11
C GLY A 40 -14.08 0.37 -4.19
N ARG A 41 -13.90 -0.16 -5.40
CA ARG A 41 -13.68 -1.59 -5.66
C ARG A 41 -12.21 -1.83 -5.96
N LEU A 42 -11.74 -3.04 -5.67
CA LEU A 42 -10.41 -3.45 -6.12
C LEU A 42 -10.34 -3.37 -7.66
N PRO A 43 -9.20 -2.92 -8.21
CA PRO A 43 -8.95 -3.08 -9.64
C PRO A 43 -8.85 -4.56 -9.99
N ASP A 44 -8.83 -4.88 -11.28
CA ASP A 44 -8.54 -6.24 -11.72
C ASP A 44 -7.13 -6.66 -11.27
N LEU A 45 -7.05 -7.72 -10.45
CA LEU A 45 -5.82 -8.27 -9.91
C LEU A 45 -5.37 -9.56 -10.63
N SER A 46 -6.09 -9.96 -11.69
CA SER A 46 -5.86 -11.19 -12.44
C SER A 46 -4.56 -11.20 -13.24
N GLU A 47 -3.93 -10.04 -13.45
CA GLU A 47 -2.63 -9.95 -14.14
C GLU A 47 -1.53 -10.69 -13.36
N THR A 48 -1.27 -11.91 -13.78
CA THR A 48 -0.17 -12.74 -13.29
C THR A 48 1.12 -12.39 -14.04
N GLY A 49 2.25 -12.26 -13.32
CA GLY A 49 3.56 -11.94 -13.91
C GLY A 49 4.15 -10.61 -13.45
N ARG A 50 3.37 -9.79 -12.73
CA ARG A 50 3.86 -8.59 -12.05
C ARG A 50 3.73 -8.73 -10.52
N PRO A 51 4.76 -8.36 -9.75
CA PRO A 51 4.65 -8.30 -8.29
C PRO A 51 3.53 -7.35 -7.86
N LEU A 52 2.69 -7.78 -6.92
CA LEU A 52 1.65 -6.96 -6.33
C LEU A 52 2.06 -6.49 -4.93
N VAL A 53 2.12 -5.17 -4.77
CA VAL A 53 2.25 -4.51 -3.46
C VAL A 53 0.91 -3.86 -3.13
N ILE A 54 0.38 -4.14 -1.95
CA ILE A 54 -0.83 -3.54 -1.38
C ILE A 54 -0.39 -2.64 -0.22
N ALA A 55 -0.42 -1.33 -0.43
CA ALA A 55 -0.19 -0.36 0.62
C ALA A 55 -1.52 -0.07 1.34
N VAL A 56 -1.49 -0.07 2.67
CA VAL A 56 -2.63 0.25 3.52
C VAL A 56 -2.25 1.32 4.54
N HIS A 57 -3.24 2.06 5.02
CA HIS A 57 -3.07 3.02 6.10
C HIS A 57 -4.13 2.77 7.18
N ASP A 58 -3.69 2.27 8.34
CA ASP A 58 -4.55 1.93 9.48
C ASP A 58 -5.59 0.86 9.15
N ALA A 59 -5.22 -0.19 8.40
CA ALA A 59 -6.19 -1.22 7.95
C ALA A 59 -6.95 -1.83 9.13
N ALA A 60 -6.28 -2.10 10.24
CA ALA A 60 -6.89 -2.65 11.45
C ALA A 60 -8.05 -1.79 12.01
N ARG A 61 -8.02 -0.48 11.77
CA ARG A 61 -9.02 0.48 12.24
C ARG A 61 -10.20 0.63 11.28
N HIS A 62 -10.06 0.17 10.04
CA HIS A 62 -11.05 0.36 8.98
C HIS A 62 -11.59 -0.98 8.46
N ALA A 63 -12.82 -1.33 8.84
CA ALA A 63 -13.45 -2.59 8.45
C ALA A 63 -13.53 -2.79 6.92
N TRP A 64 -13.70 -1.70 6.16
CA TRP A 64 -13.72 -1.75 4.69
C TRP A 64 -12.34 -2.14 4.13
N MET A 65 -11.25 -1.58 4.67
CA MET A 65 -9.89 -1.93 4.22
C MET A 65 -9.56 -3.38 4.52
N ARG A 66 -9.92 -3.88 5.71
CA ARG A 66 -9.72 -5.31 6.05
C ARG A 66 -10.43 -6.21 5.05
N ARG A 67 -11.69 -5.90 4.73
CA ARG A 67 -12.48 -6.66 3.76
C ARG A 67 -11.83 -6.68 2.37
N LEU A 68 -11.40 -5.52 1.87
CA LEU A 68 -10.75 -5.40 0.56
C LEU A 68 -9.36 -6.05 0.57
N LEU A 69 -8.60 -5.94 1.66
CA LEU A 69 -7.33 -6.62 1.81
C LEU A 69 -7.51 -8.14 1.77
N ASP A 70 -8.48 -8.69 2.52
CA ASP A 70 -8.80 -10.12 2.51
C ASP A 70 -9.25 -10.58 1.11
N GLU A 71 -10.00 -9.76 0.38
CA GLU A 71 -10.39 -10.02 -1.00
C GLU A 71 -9.20 -10.05 -1.95
N ALA A 72 -8.33 -9.04 -1.87
CA ALA A 72 -7.13 -8.95 -2.67
C ALA A 72 -6.17 -10.12 -2.40
N LEU A 73 -5.99 -10.50 -1.14
CA LEU A 73 -5.11 -11.62 -0.75
C LEU A 73 -5.67 -12.99 -1.13
N ARG A 74 -6.99 -13.14 -1.20
CA ARG A 74 -7.61 -14.35 -1.77
C ARG A 74 -7.34 -14.46 -3.27
N ALA A 75 -7.38 -13.35 -4.00
CA ALA A 75 -7.08 -13.32 -5.43
C ALA A 75 -5.57 -13.44 -5.72
N ARG A 76 -4.72 -12.85 -4.87
CA ARG A 76 -3.26 -12.78 -5.00
C ARG A 76 -2.56 -13.10 -3.68
N PRO A 77 -2.45 -14.40 -3.31
CA PRO A 77 -1.77 -14.82 -2.08
C PRO A 77 -0.27 -14.48 -2.05
N ASP A 78 0.32 -14.19 -3.22
CA ASP A 78 1.71 -13.78 -3.41
C ASP A 78 1.94 -12.29 -3.10
N ALA A 79 0.89 -11.50 -2.85
CA ALA A 79 1.00 -10.07 -2.63
C ALA A 79 1.76 -9.72 -1.34
N VAL A 80 2.53 -8.64 -1.42
CA VAL A 80 3.19 -8.00 -0.29
C VAL A 80 2.28 -6.91 0.27
N VAL A 81 2.12 -6.87 1.59
CA VAL A 81 1.33 -5.84 2.28
C VAL A 81 2.27 -4.85 2.96
N VAL A 82 2.03 -3.56 2.77
CA VAL A 82 2.76 -2.47 3.42
C VAL A 82 1.81 -1.62 4.25
N GLU A 83 1.90 -1.69 5.57
CA GLU A 83 1.12 -0.89 6.50
C GLU A 83 1.87 0.40 6.87
N THR A 84 1.22 1.54 6.63
CA THR A 84 1.80 2.87 6.80
C THR A 84 1.27 3.63 8.02
N GLY A 85 0.21 3.13 8.64
CA GLY A 85 -0.35 3.60 9.91
C GLY A 85 0.03 2.68 11.07
N VAL A 86 -0.94 2.40 11.92
CA VAL A 86 -0.80 1.52 13.09
C VAL A 86 -0.87 0.06 12.66
N PRO A 87 0.17 -0.74 12.96
CA PRO A 87 0.21 -2.15 12.57
C PRO A 87 -0.96 -2.97 13.12
N GLY A 88 -1.63 -3.72 12.23
CA GLY A 88 -2.55 -4.79 12.57
C GLY A 88 -1.90 -6.17 12.58
N PRO A 89 -2.71 -7.24 12.65
CA PRO A 89 -2.24 -8.61 12.42
C PRO A 89 -1.55 -8.74 11.05
N PRO A 90 -0.37 -9.37 10.96
CA PRO A 90 0.32 -9.56 9.68
C PRO A 90 -0.52 -10.32 8.65
N ALA A 91 -0.40 -9.93 7.38
CA ALA A 91 -1.15 -10.52 6.27
C ALA A 91 -0.32 -10.55 4.97
N GLY A 92 -0.73 -11.41 4.03
CA GLY A 92 -0.08 -11.60 2.73
C GLY A 92 1.19 -12.45 2.78
N ARG A 93 1.93 -12.49 1.67
CA ARG A 93 3.19 -13.24 1.57
C ARG A 93 4.29 -12.65 2.46
N LEU A 94 4.24 -11.33 2.63
CA LEU A 94 5.10 -10.54 3.47
C LEU A 94 4.29 -9.35 3.99
N TYR A 95 4.50 -9.00 5.25
CA TYR A 95 3.92 -7.83 5.87
C TYR A 95 5.02 -6.87 6.34
N LEU A 96 5.05 -5.66 5.80
CA LEU A 96 5.99 -4.60 6.12
C LEU A 96 5.27 -3.45 6.83
N ALA A 97 5.62 -3.18 8.08
CA ALA A 97 5.07 -2.05 8.83
C ALA A 97 6.06 -0.87 8.85
N THR A 98 5.71 0.25 8.22
CA THR A 98 6.57 1.44 8.18
C THR A 98 6.40 2.36 9.39
N HIS A 99 5.38 2.09 10.24
CA HIS A 99 5.06 2.85 11.46
C HIS A 99 4.87 4.36 11.23
N GLY A 100 4.49 4.74 10.00
CA GLY A 100 4.28 6.13 9.61
C GLY A 100 4.35 6.32 8.09
N SER A 101 3.63 7.34 7.62
CA SER A 101 3.49 7.69 6.20
C SER A 101 4.44 8.81 5.76
N SER A 102 5.61 8.93 6.40
CA SER A 102 6.59 9.97 6.06
C SER A 102 7.24 9.71 4.70
N THR A 103 7.72 10.77 4.03
CA THR A 103 8.51 10.64 2.79
C THR A 103 9.75 9.75 2.99
N ALA A 104 10.40 9.83 4.15
CA ALA A 104 11.55 8.99 4.47
C ALA A 104 11.16 7.50 4.57
N SER A 105 10.06 7.21 5.26
CA SER A 105 9.50 5.85 5.39
C SER A 105 9.11 5.28 4.02
N ALA A 106 8.44 6.08 3.17
CA ALA A 106 8.06 5.67 1.83
C ALA A 106 9.27 5.30 0.96
N ARG A 107 10.33 6.12 0.97
CA ARG A 107 11.57 5.85 0.23
C ARG A 107 12.33 4.63 0.77
N ALA A 108 12.38 4.45 2.09
CA ALA A 108 13.03 3.29 2.70
C ALA A 108 12.30 1.99 2.33
N ALA A 109 10.97 1.98 2.42
CA ALA A 109 10.15 0.85 2.00
C ALA A 109 10.31 0.57 0.51
N ALA A 110 10.28 1.60 -0.35
CA ALA A 110 10.49 1.44 -1.79
C ALA A 110 11.84 0.76 -2.10
N ARG A 111 12.95 1.29 -1.56
CA ARG A 111 14.29 0.70 -1.72
C ARG A 111 14.34 -0.77 -1.30
N TRP A 112 13.77 -1.08 -0.13
CA TRP A 112 13.74 -2.45 0.38
C TRP A 112 12.95 -3.39 -0.54
N LEU A 113 11.78 -2.95 -1.03
CA LEU A 113 10.93 -3.72 -1.94
C LEU A 113 11.56 -3.95 -3.32
N THR A 114 12.38 -3.01 -3.79
CA THR A 114 13.00 -3.06 -5.12
C THR A 114 14.44 -3.58 -5.08
N GLY A 115 14.95 -4.00 -3.93
CA GLY A 115 16.33 -4.46 -3.77
C GLY A 115 17.40 -3.37 -3.93
N GLY A 116 17.01 -2.09 -3.82
CA GLY A 116 17.95 -0.96 -3.83
C GLY A 116 18.59 -0.78 -2.45
N VAL A 117 19.92 -0.66 -2.41
CA VAL A 117 20.68 -0.22 -1.22
C VAL A 117 20.75 1.31 -1.15
#